data_AF-A0A1A8HU54-F1
#
_entry.id   AF-A0A1A8HU54-F1
#
_cell.length_a   1.000
_cell.length_b   1.000
_cell.length_c   1.000
_cell.angle_alpha   90.00
_cell.angle_beta   90.00
_cell.angle_gamma   90.00
#
_symmetry.space_group_name_H-M   'P 1'
#
loop_
_entity.id
_entity.type
_entity.pdbx_description
1 polymer ?
#
loop_
_entity_poly.entity_id
_entity_poly.type
_entity_poly.pdbx_seq_one_letter_code
_entity_poly.pdbx_strand_id
1 'polypeptide(L)'
;MVAFPSSLTEEEEALQKKYAKLKKKKKALLALKKQSSTSQTSQSGLKRTLSDQPVVDTATATEQAKMLIKSGAISAIKSENKNSGFKRSRMLEIKLK
;
A
#
# COMPACT_ATOMS: atom_id res chain seq x y z
N MET A 1 23.02 13.02 -43.33
CA MET A 1 23.35 11.76 -42.64
C MET A 1 23.76 12.10 -41.22
N VAL A 2 22.98 11.72 -40.20
CA VAL A 2 23.31 12.04 -38.80
C VAL A 2 24.39 11.05 -38.36
N ALA A 3 25.62 11.53 -38.21
CA ALA A 3 26.73 10.72 -37.74
C ALA A 3 26.66 10.62 -36.21
N PHE A 4 26.42 9.42 -35.70
CA PHE A 4 26.53 9.15 -34.27
C PHE A 4 27.98 8.83 -33.91
N PRO A 5 28.44 9.24 -32.72
CA PRO A 5 29.78 8.92 -32.25
C PRO A 5 29.96 7.40 -32.19
N SER A 6 31.12 6.91 -32.68
CA SER A 6 31.45 5.49 -32.78
C SER A 6 31.86 4.84 -31.46
N SER A 7 32.18 5.65 -30.46
CA SER A 7 32.60 5.23 -29.13
C SER A 7 31.87 6.04 -28.07
N LEU A 8 31.45 5.36 -27.00
CA LEU A 8 30.92 6.04 -25.83
C LEU A 8 32.08 6.58 -24.98
N THR A 9 31.88 7.76 -24.43
CA THR A 9 32.75 8.29 -23.38
C THR A 9 32.61 7.46 -22.10
N GLU A 10 33.60 7.55 -21.21
CA GLU A 10 33.60 6.80 -19.95
C GLU A 10 32.35 7.11 -19.10
N GLU A 11 31.88 8.35 -19.13
CA GLU A 11 30.64 8.77 -18.47
C GLU A 11 29.40 8.08 -19.06
N GLU A 12 29.32 8.00 -20.39
CA GLU A 12 28.19 7.39 -21.08
C GLU A 12 28.17 5.86 -20.88
N GLU A 13 29.33 5.21 -20.83
CA GLU A 13 29.42 3.80 -20.44
C GLU A 13 28.94 3.57 -19.00
N ALA A 14 29.34 4.43 -18.07
CA ALA A 14 28.90 4.35 -16.67
C ALA A 14 27.39 4.53 -16.56
N LEU A 15 26.82 5.46 -17.32
CA LEU A 15 25.38 5.66 -17.46
C LEU A 15 24.68 4.43 -18.02
N GLN A 16 25.21 3.81 -19.08
CA GLN A 16 24.63 2.61 -19.67
C GLN A 16 24.64 1.42 -18.69
N LYS A 17 25.74 1.24 -17.96
CA LYS A 17 25.88 0.23 -16.89
C LYS A 17 24.87 0.47 -15.75
N LYS A 18 24.71 1.72 -15.29
CA LYS A 18 23.70 2.11 -14.28
C LYS A 18 22.29 1.85 -14.78
N TYR A 19 21.98 2.25 -16.01
CA TYR A 19 20.66 2.07 -16.62
C TYR A 19 20.31 0.59 -16.77
N ALA A 20 21.25 -0.25 -17.20
CA ALA A 20 21.04 -1.70 -17.29
C ALA A 20 20.69 -2.31 -15.93
N LYS A 21 21.37 -1.90 -14.85
CA LYS A 21 21.05 -2.31 -13.47
C LYS A 21 19.66 -1.84 -13.05
N LEU A 22 19.32 -0.58 -13.34
CA LEU A 22 18.00 -0.01 -13.05
C LEU A 22 16.88 -0.73 -13.80
N LYS A 23 17.08 -1.05 -15.09
CA LYS A 23 16.12 -1.79 -15.92
C LYS A 23 15.85 -3.19 -15.36
N LYS A 24 16.88 -3.90 -14.91
CA LYS A 24 16.73 -5.21 -14.24
C LYS A 24 15.93 -5.08 -12.93
N LYS A 25 16.26 -4.10 -12.09
CA LYS A 25 15.52 -3.83 -10.85
C LYS A 25 14.06 -3.44 -11.11
N LYS A 26 13.78 -2.60 -12.11
CA LYS A 26 12.42 -2.21 -12.50
C LYS A 26 11.60 -3.42 -12.96
N LYS A 27 12.18 -4.35 -13.72
CA LYS A 27 11.50 -5.57 -14.16
C LYS A 27 11.11 -6.46 -12.96
N ALA A 28 12.00 -6.63 -11.99
CA ALA A 28 11.73 -7.39 -10.78
C ALA A 28 10.65 -6.73 -9.91
N LEU A 29 10.73 -5.41 -9.70
CA LEU A 29 9.70 -4.66 -8.98
C LEU A 29 8.33 -4.72 -9.66
N LEU A 30 8.27 -4.68 -10.99
CA LEU A 30 7.01 -4.82 -11.73
C LEU A 30 6.42 -6.23 -11.60
N ALA A 31 7.25 -7.29 -11.57
CA ALA A 31 6.78 -8.65 -11.33
C ALA A 31 6.21 -8.80 -9.91
N LEU A 32 6.91 -8.26 -8.91
CA LEU A 32 6.43 -8.23 -7.52
C LEU A 32 5.15 -7.41 -7.37
N LYS A 33 5.07 -6.23 -8.03
CA LYS A 33 3.86 -5.41 -8.05
C LYS A 33 2.69 -6.13 -8.73
N LYS A 34 2.94 -6.90 -9.80
CA LYS A 34 1.91 -7.70 -10.47
C LYS A 34 1.39 -8.86 -9.60
N GLN A 35 2.28 -9.56 -8.87
CA GLN A 35 1.85 -10.55 -7.88
C GLN A 35 1.15 -9.92 -6.68
N SER A 36 1.48 -8.67 -6.33
CA SER A 36 0.78 -7.91 -5.30
C SER A 36 -0.50 -7.23 -5.79
N SER A 37 -0.74 -7.16 -7.11
CA SER A 37 -1.90 -6.47 -7.70
C SER A 37 -3.01 -7.41 -8.16
N THR A 38 -3.00 -8.68 -7.78
CA THR A 38 -4.13 -9.61 -7.98
C THR A 38 -5.33 -9.33 -7.08
N SER A 39 -5.36 -8.19 -6.36
CA SER A 39 -6.47 -7.83 -5.44
C SER A 39 -7.23 -6.57 -5.83
N GLN A 40 -7.17 -6.10 -7.08
CA GLN A 40 -7.99 -4.97 -7.52
C GLN A 40 -8.74 -5.28 -8.82
N THR A 41 -9.74 -6.16 -8.70
CA THR A 41 -10.86 -6.14 -9.62
C THR A 41 -11.75 -4.97 -9.23
N SER A 42 -11.91 -4.05 -10.17
CA SER A 42 -12.95 -3.03 -10.22
C SER A 42 -14.31 -3.66 -9.89
N GLN A 43 -14.81 -3.50 -8.67
CA GLN A 43 -16.24 -3.65 -8.39
C GLN A 43 -16.72 -2.56 -7.45
N SER A 44 -17.52 -1.69 -8.05
CA SER A 44 -18.63 -1.02 -7.41
C SER A 44 -19.34 -1.95 -6.43
N GLY A 45 -19.45 -1.53 -5.17
CA GLY A 45 -20.29 -2.22 -4.19
C GLY A 45 -19.48 -2.90 -3.09
N LEU A 46 -19.65 -2.36 -1.89
CA LEU A 46 -19.12 -2.83 -0.62
C LEU A 46 -19.54 -4.29 -0.33
N LYS A 47 -18.84 -5.28 -0.89
CA LYS A 47 -18.97 -6.70 -0.54
C LYS A 47 -17.64 -7.15 0.06
N ARG A 48 -17.59 -7.16 1.40
CA ARG A 48 -16.41 -7.57 2.18
C ARG A 48 -16.02 -9.00 1.80
N THR A 49 -14.88 -9.18 1.14
CA THR A 49 -14.20 -10.48 1.00
C THR A 49 -13.50 -10.81 2.32
N LEU A 50 -14.27 -11.22 3.34
CA LEU A 50 -13.72 -11.66 4.64
C LEU A 50 -13.20 -13.10 4.61
N SER A 51 -12.88 -13.67 3.44
CA SER A 51 -12.47 -15.07 3.34
C SER A 51 -11.00 -15.30 3.02
N ASP A 52 -10.23 -14.27 2.63
CA ASP A 52 -8.82 -14.42 2.19
C ASP A 52 -7.84 -13.50 2.94
N GLN A 53 -8.26 -12.86 4.03
CA GLN A 53 -7.29 -12.16 4.87
C GLN A 53 -6.56 -13.20 5.71
N PRO A 54 -5.21 -13.30 5.61
CA PRO A 54 -4.45 -14.14 6.53
C PRO A 54 -4.77 -13.70 7.96
N VAL A 55 -4.74 -14.63 8.91
CA VAL A 55 -4.85 -14.30 10.34
C VAL A 55 -3.61 -13.48 10.70
N VAL A 56 -3.68 -12.17 10.50
CA VAL A 56 -2.63 -11.23 10.85
C VAL A 56 -2.74 -10.97 12.34
N ASP A 57 -1.65 -11.24 13.06
CA ASP A 57 -1.51 -10.85 14.45
C ASP A 57 -1.84 -9.37 14.62
N THR A 58 -2.54 -9.04 15.71
CA THR A 58 -3.03 -7.69 16.00
C THR A 58 -1.92 -6.63 15.89
N ALA A 59 -0.71 -6.97 16.30
CA ALA A 59 0.47 -6.12 16.18
C ALA A 59 0.79 -5.76 14.71
N THR A 60 0.80 -6.76 13.82
CA THR A 60 1.10 -6.57 12.39
C THR A 60 0.01 -5.75 11.69
N ALA A 61 -1.26 -5.94 12.09
CA ALA A 61 -2.37 -5.14 11.56
C ALA A 61 -2.22 -3.65 11.89
N THR A 62 -1.73 -3.30 13.08
CA THR A 62 -1.48 -1.90 13.44
C THR A 62 -0.37 -1.26 12.62
N GLU A 63 0.69 -2.01 12.29
CA GLU A 63 1.79 -1.51 11.48
C GLU A 63 1.35 -1.25 10.04
N GLN A 64 0.60 -2.19 9.45
CA GLN A 64 0.01 -2.03 8.12
C GLN A 64 -0.93 -0.82 8.07
N ALA A 65 -1.77 -0.62 9.10
CA ALA A 65 -2.64 0.54 9.18
C ALA A 65 -1.83 1.85 9.23
N LYS A 66 -0.76 1.91 10.03
CA LYS A 66 0.14 3.08 10.08
C LYS A 66 0.78 3.36 8.72
N MET A 67 1.17 2.32 7.98
CA MET A 67 1.72 2.48 6.63
C MET A 67 0.71 3.07 5.65
N LEU A 68 -0.56 2.63 5.70
CA LEU A 68 -1.61 3.16 4.84
C LEU A 68 -1.94 4.63 5.15
N ILE A 69 -1.87 5.02 6.43
CA ILE A 69 -1.97 6.44 6.83
C ILE A 69 -0.77 7.22 6.30
N LYS A 70 0.45 6.68 6.47
CA LYS A 70 1.69 7.33 6.03
C LYS A 70 1.78 7.50 4.51
N SER A 71 1.26 6.55 3.75
CA SER A 71 1.20 6.63 2.28
C SER A 71 0.07 7.51 1.76
N GLY A 72 -0.81 8.01 2.63
CA GLY A 72 -1.97 8.81 2.26
C GLY A 72 -3.10 8.01 1.60
N ALA A 73 -3.01 6.68 1.59
CA ALA A 73 -4.07 5.82 1.05
C ALA A 73 -5.35 5.88 1.90
N ILE A 74 -5.20 6.14 3.20
CA ILE A 74 -6.31 6.39 4.13
C ILE A 74 -6.03 7.63 4.98
N SER A 75 -7.08 8.36 5.37
CA SER A 75 -6.95 9.46 6.33
C SER A 75 -6.72 8.93 7.74
N ALA A 76 -5.95 9.67 8.55
CA ALA A 76 -5.80 9.37 9.97
C ALA A 76 -7.16 9.47 10.68
N ILE A 77 -7.48 8.46 11.50
CA ILE A 77 -8.67 8.48 12.34
C ILE A 77 -8.45 9.54 13.42
N LYS A 78 -9.28 10.59 13.42
CA LYS A 78 -9.34 11.55 14.51
C LYS A 78 -10.11 10.90 15.65
N SER A 79 -9.58 10.94 16.87
CA SER A 79 -10.30 10.48 18.06
C SER A 79 -11.39 11.48 18.40
N GLU A 80 -12.52 11.40 17.72
CA GLU A 80 -13.70 12.20 18.02
C GLU A 80 -14.56 11.44 19.03
N ASN A 81 -14.94 12.07 20.14
CA ASN A 81 -15.95 11.51 21.05
C ASN A 81 -17.30 11.47 20.32
N LYS A 82 -17.55 10.35 19.64
CA LYS A 82 -18.86 10.05 19.09
C LYS A 82 -19.68 9.42 20.22
N ASN A 83 -20.47 10.22 20.93
CA ASN A 83 -21.68 9.76 21.63
C ASN A 83 -22.77 9.23 20.66
N SER A 84 -22.35 8.74 19.48
CA SER A 84 -23.15 8.22 18.39
C SER A 84 -22.77 6.76 18.19
N GLY A 85 -23.17 5.93 19.15
CA GLY A 85 -23.19 4.49 19.04
C GLY A 85 -24.63 3.98 19.20
N PHE A 86 -24.83 2.67 19.04
CA PHE A 86 -26.09 2.02 19.40
C PHE A 86 -26.48 2.44 20.83
N LYS A 87 -27.74 2.87 21.03
CA LYS A 87 -28.23 3.27 22.35
C LYS A 87 -27.94 2.13 23.33
N ARG A 88 -27.13 2.40 24.34
CA ARG A 88 -26.90 1.42 25.41
C ARG A 88 -28.20 1.26 26.17
N SER A 89 -28.53 0.04 26.58
CA SER A 89 -29.67 -0.15 27.46
C SER A 89 -29.42 0.61 28.77
N ARG A 90 -30.51 1.14 29.35
CA ARG A 90 -30.45 1.91 30.61
C ARG A 90 -29.68 1.16 31.71
N MET A 91 -29.81 -0.16 31.76
CA MET A 91 -29.11 -1.01 32.73
C MET A 91 -27.58 -1.04 32.53
N LEU A 92 -27.12 -1.05 31.28
CA LEU A 92 -25.68 -1.03 30.96
C LEU A 92 -25.05 0.33 31.30
N GLU A 93 -25.79 1.43 31.08
CA GLU A 93 -25.30 2.77 31.42
C GLU A 93 -25.14 2.98 32.94
N ILE A 94 -26.03 2.40 33.75
CA ILE A 94 -25.95 2.48 35.21
C ILE A 94 -24.76 1.67 35.74
N LYS A 95 -24.42 0.54 35.10
CA LYS A 95 -23.34 -0.35 35.55
C LYS A 95 -21.94 0.13 35.16
N LEU A 96 -21.82 0.96 34.12
CA LEU A 96 -20.55 1.47 33.58
C LEU A 96 -20.22 2.90 34.01
N LYS A 97 -21.09 3.55 34.79
CA LYS A 97 -20.78 4.79 35.51
C LYS A 97 -20.16 4.46 36.86
#